data_AF-A0A4R3QIX7-F1
#
_entry.id   AF-A0A4R3QIX7-F1
#
_cell.length_a   1.000
_cell.length_b   1.000
_cell.length_c   1.000
_cell.angle_alpha   90.00
_cell.angle_beta   90.00
_cell.angle_gamma   90.00
#
_symmetry.space_group_name_H-M   'P 1'
#
loop_
_entity.id
_entity.type
_entity.pdbx_description
1 polymer ?
#
loop_
_entity_poly.entity_id
_entity_poly.type
_entity_poly.pdbx_seq_one_letter_code
_entity_poly.pdbx_strand_id
1 'polypeptide(L)'
;MSRKDHPRAGGSDRKNLYDEITDKIIAELEAGRVPWVQPWGSPAAKAPLAMPTNAATSRQYSGINVLILWGAVIEHGFPSQSWLTFRQAVSLA
;
A
#
# COMPACT_ATOMS: atom_id res chain seq x y z
N MET A 1 28.45 -11.91 -19.34
CA MET A 1 27.45 -11.50 -18.33
C MET A 1 26.67 -10.32 -18.88
N SER A 2 25.53 -10.55 -19.56
CA SER A 2 24.71 -9.48 -20.16
C SER A 2 23.88 -8.78 -19.10
N ARG A 3 24.18 -7.51 -18.83
CA ARG A 3 23.27 -6.61 -18.11
C ARG A 3 22.08 -6.31 -19.03
N LYS A 4 20.89 -6.80 -18.66
CA LYS A 4 19.64 -6.41 -19.31
C LYS A 4 19.23 -5.05 -18.76
N ASP A 5 19.60 -3.98 -19.45
CA ASP A 5 19.04 -2.65 -19.21
C ASP A 5 17.55 -2.68 -19.55
N HIS A 6 16.71 -2.62 -18.53
CA HIS A 6 15.28 -2.43 -18.70
C HIS A 6 15.03 -0.94 -18.92
N PRO A 7 14.38 -0.50 -20.01
CA PRO A 7 14.04 0.90 -20.19
C PRO A 7 13.10 1.30 -19.05
N ARG A 8 13.49 2.33 -18.29
CA ARG A 8 12.65 2.93 -17.25
C ARG A 8 11.48 3.68 -17.90
N ALA A 9 10.42 2.97 -18.21
CA ALA A 9 9.13 3.60 -18.43
C ALA A 9 8.68 4.26 -17.10
N GLY A 10 8.25 5.53 -17.16
CA GLY A 10 7.44 6.14 -16.09
C GLY A 10 8.15 7.09 -15.12
N GLY A 11 8.93 8.06 -15.62
CA GLY A 11 9.39 9.19 -14.79
C GLY A 11 8.26 10.16 -14.41
N SER A 12 7.26 10.34 -15.29
CA SER A 12 6.11 11.23 -15.08
C SER A 12 5.00 10.57 -14.26
N ASP A 13 4.70 9.31 -14.54
CA ASP A 13 3.62 8.55 -13.88
C ASP A 13 3.91 8.32 -12.39
N ARG A 14 5.18 8.07 -12.06
CA ARG A 14 5.63 7.89 -10.68
C ARG A 14 5.62 9.20 -9.88
N LYS A 15 5.91 10.34 -10.52
CA LYS A 15 5.77 11.65 -9.87
C LYS A 15 4.31 11.92 -9.52
N ASN A 16 3.41 11.67 -10.48
CA ASN A 16 1.97 11.87 -10.28
C ASN A 16 1.42 11.03 -9.12
N LEU A 17 1.83 9.75 -9.00
CA LEU A 17 1.44 8.91 -7.87
C LEU A 17 1.94 9.46 -6.51
N TYR A 18 3.18 9.93 -6.43
CA TYR A 18 3.69 10.52 -5.20
C TYR A 18 2.94 11.80 -4.83
N ASP A 19 2.61 12.61 -5.84
CA ASP A 19 1.83 13.83 -5.66
C ASP A 19 0.42 13.50 -5.16
N GLU A 20 -0.28 12.53 -5.77
CA GLU A 20 -1.61 12.08 -5.33
C GLU A 20 -1.62 11.55 -3.88
N ILE A 21 -0.61 10.74 -3.52
CA ILE A 21 -0.45 10.24 -2.15
C ILE A 21 -0.20 11.40 -1.19
N THR A 22 0.61 12.38 -1.60
CA THR A 22 0.91 13.56 -0.79
C THR A 22 -0.34 14.41 -0.58
N ASP A 23 -1.12 14.66 -1.62
CA ASP A 23 -2.36 15.42 -1.55
C ASP A 23 -3.39 14.73 -0.64
N LYS A 24 -3.50 13.39 -0.72
CA LYS A 24 -4.34 12.61 0.21
C LYS A 24 -3.89 12.75 1.66
N ILE A 25 -2.58 12.71 1.91
CA ILE A 25 -2.02 12.91 3.26
C ILE A 25 -2.32 14.32 3.77
N ILE A 26 -2.17 15.34 2.91
CA ILE A 26 -2.46 16.73 3.25
C ILE A 26 -3.94 16.89 3.58
N ALA A 27 -4.85 16.35 2.76
CA ALA A 27 -6.29 16.44 2.99
C ALA A 27 -6.72 15.80 4.32
N GLU A 28 -6.13 14.65 4.68
CA GLU A 28 -6.39 14.01 5.98
C GLU A 28 -5.87 14.88 7.14
N LEU A 29 -4.69 15.48 7.01
CA LEU A 29 -4.11 16.38 8.00
C LEU A 29 -4.94 17.66 8.18
N GLU A 30 -5.41 18.27 7.08
CA GLU A 30 -6.29 19.44 7.09
C GLU A 30 -7.63 19.12 7.75
N ALA A 31 -8.13 17.90 7.60
CA ALA A 31 -9.31 17.40 8.31
C ALA A 31 -9.05 17.08 9.79
N GLY A 32 -7.88 17.44 10.33
CA GLY A 32 -7.48 17.23 11.72
C GLY A 32 -7.14 15.79 12.06
N ARG A 33 -7.03 14.90 11.05
CA ARG A 33 -6.68 13.50 11.23
C ARG A 33 -5.21 13.31 10.93
N VAL A 34 -4.47 12.80 11.89
CA VAL A 34 -3.06 12.45 11.66
C VAL A 34 -3.01 11.03 11.10
N PRO A 35 -2.63 10.83 9.82
CA PRO A 35 -2.81 9.53 9.15
C PRO A 35 -2.04 8.41 9.84
N TRP A 36 -0.86 8.69 10.38
CA TRP A 36 -0.05 7.73 11.13
C TRP A 36 -0.51 7.51 12.59
N VAL A 37 -1.55 8.22 13.06
CA VAL A 37 -2.10 8.13 14.43
C VAL A 37 -3.59 7.73 14.40
N GLN A 38 -4.07 7.06 13.35
CA GLN A 38 -5.41 6.47 13.35
C GLN A 38 -5.44 5.18 14.21
N PRO A 39 -6.51 4.88 14.96
CA PRO A 39 -6.66 3.59 15.61
C PRO A 39 -6.97 2.56 14.52
N TRP A 40 -5.93 1.99 13.93
CA TRP A 40 -5.97 0.96 12.88
C TRP A 40 -6.70 -0.33 13.32
N GLY A 41 -7.11 -0.42 14.59
CA GLY A 41 -8.01 -1.43 15.14
C GLY A 41 -9.48 -0.99 15.20
N SER A 42 -9.93 -0.07 14.34
CA SER A 42 -11.35 0.31 14.25
C SER A 42 -12.21 -0.91 13.86
N PRO A 43 -13.39 -1.10 14.46
CA PRO A 43 -14.31 -2.19 14.11
C PRO A 43 -14.79 -2.18 12.64
N ALA A 44 -14.50 -1.11 11.88
CA ALA A 44 -14.71 -1.05 10.45
C ALA A 44 -13.72 -1.93 9.64
N ALA A 45 -12.53 -2.21 10.19
CA ALA A 45 -11.55 -3.07 9.54
C ALA A 45 -11.91 -4.54 9.76
N LYS A 46 -12.31 -5.23 8.69
CA LYS A 46 -12.60 -6.68 8.71
C LYS A 46 -11.33 -7.54 8.83
N ALA A 47 -10.16 -6.96 8.57
CA ALA A 47 -8.89 -7.64 8.73
C ALA A 47 -8.29 -7.39 10.14
N PRO A 48 -7.55 -8.35 10.71
CA PRO A 48 -6.76 -8.13 11.90
C PRO A 48 -5.80 -6.94 11.73
N LEU A 49 -5.55 -6.21 12.82
CA LEU A 49 -4.49 -5.19 12.87
C LEU A 49 -3.12 -5.88 12.79
N ALA A 50 -2.70 -6.20 11.58
CA ALA A 50 -1.45 -6.88 11.27
C ALA A 50 -0.65 -6.05 10.27
N MET A 51 0.67 -6.25 10.30
CA MET A 51 1.56 -5.62 9.31
C MET A 51 1.23 -6.15 7.91
N PRO A 52 1.07 -5.28 6.91
CA PRO A 52 0.89 -5.72 5.53
C PRO A 52 2.08 -6.58 5.11
N THR A 53 1.79 -7.71 4.47
CA THR A 53 2.81 -8.65 4.00
C THR A 53 2.60 -8.98 2.54
N ASN A 54 3.70 -9.23 1.82
CA ASN A 54 3.63 -9.78 0.49
C ASN A 54 3.33 -11.28 0.59
N ALA A 55 2.18 -11.73 0.08
CA ALA A 55 1.76 -13.13 0.27
C ALA A 55 2.66 -14.15 -0.48
N ALA A 56 3.38 -13.72 -1.51
CA ALA A 56 4.29 -14.59 -2.26
C ALA A 56 5.63 -14.81 -1.56
N THR A 57 6.10 -13.84 -0.77
CA THR A 57 7.44 -13.85 -0.14
C THR A 57 7.43 -13.78 1.37
N SER A 58 6.25 -13.61 1.97
CA SER A 58 6.02 -13.38 3.40
C SER A 58 6.78 -12.17 3.99
N ARG A 59 7.31 -11.28 3.15
CA ARG A 59 8.01 -10.07 3.60
C ARG A 59 7.02 -8.99 4.02
N GLN A 60 7.27 -8.39 5.16
CA GLN A 60 6.50 -7.24 5.64
C GLN A 60 6.83 -5.99 4.82
N TYR A 61 5.81 -5.19 4.52
CA TYR A 61 5.99 -3.86 3.94
C TYR A 61 6.45 -2.87 5.02
N SER A 62 7.17 -1.83 4.61
CA SER A 62 7.71 -0.79 5.49
C SER A 62 7.46 0.62 4.91
N GLY A 63 7.57 1.63 5.78
CA GLY A 63 7.40 3.03 5.40
C GLY A 63 5.98 3.36 4.96
N ILE A 64 5.85 4.23 3.95
CA ILE A 64 4.55 4.76 3.50
C ILE A 64 3.60 3.67 2.97
N ASN A 65 4.15 2.57 2.46
CA ASN A 65 3.35 1.44 1.97
C ASN A 65 2.46 0.86 3.08
N VAL A 66 2.85 0.95 4.36
CA VAL A 66 2.01 0.49 5.47
C VAL A 66 0.73 1.32 5.55
N LEU A 67 0.85 2.65 5.50
CA LEU A 67 -0.28 3.58 5.57
C LEU A 67 -1.21 3.43 4.37
N ILE A 68 -0.63 3.31 3.16
CA ILE A 68 -1.39 3.14 1.93
C ILE A 68 -2.20 1.84 1.97
N LEU A 69 -1.56 0.72 2.36
CA LEU A 69 -2.22 -0.58 2.38
C LEU A 69 -3.26 -0.68 3.49
N TRP A 70 -3.00 -0.12 4.67
CA TRP A 70 -4.01 -0.04 5.72
C TRP A 70 -5.20 0.84 5.33
N GLY A 71 -4.95 1.97 4.66
CA GLY A 71 -6.00 2.82 4.08
C GLY A 71 -6.88 2.02 3.12
N ALA A 72 -6.27 1.25 2.21
CA ALA A 72 -7.00 0.40 1.27
C ALA A 72 -7.82 -0.71 1.96
N VAL A 73 -7.32 -1.31 3.05
CA VAL A 73 -8.10 -2.27 3.85
C VAL A 73 -9.34 -1.63 4.47
N ILE A 74 -9.22 -0.41 5.00
CA ILE A 74 -10.34 0.30 5.63
C ILE A 74 -11.34 0.76 4.57
N GLU A 75 -10.87 1.35 3.47
CA GLU A 75 -11.70 1.88 2.38
C GLU A 75 -12.48 0.78 1.65
N HIS A 76 -11.84 -0.34 1.34
CA HIS A 76 -12.45 -1.44 0.57
C HIS A 76 -12.92 -2.62 1.44
N GLY A 77 -12.62 -2.61 2.74
CA GLY A 77 -13.06 -3.67 3.67
C GLY A 77 -12.41 -5.03 3.40
N PHE A 78 -11.16 -5.08 2.94
CA PHE A 78 -10.47 -6.34 2.66
C PHE A 78 -10.32 -7.20 3.93
N PRO A 79 -10.42 -8.55 3.82
CA PRO A 79 -10.40 -9.45 4.98
C PRO A 79 -9.00 -9.82 5.47
N SER A 80 -7.95 -9.49 4.72
CA SER A 80 -6.57 -9.86 5.06
C SER A 80 -5.57 -8.75 4.72
N GLN A 81 -4.43 -8.77 5.39
CA GLN A 81 -3.29 -7.87 5.17
C GLN A 81 -2.23 -8.49 4.23
N SER A 82 -2.66 -9.45 3.40
CA SER A 82 -1.79 -10.21 2.50
C SER A 82 -1.96 -9.70 1.07
N TRP A 83 -0.91 -9.11 0.52
CA TRP A 83 -0.96 -8.39 -0.76
C TRP A 83 -0.15 -9.10 -1.83
N LEU A 84 -0.69 -9.14 -3.05
CA LEU A 84 -0.08 -9.71 -4.24
C LEU A 84 -0.22 -8.75 -5.40
N THR A 85 0.81 -8.69 -6.23
CA THR A 85 0.66 -8.12 -7.57
C THR A 85 -0.01 -9.14 -8.49
N PHE A 86 -0.67 -8.67 -9.56
CA PHE A 86 -1.34 -9.54 -10.52
C PHE A 86 -0.42 -10.66 -11.05
N ARG A 87 0.81 -10.33 -11.43
CA ARG A 87 1.78 -11.32 -11.91
C ARG A 87 2.17 -12.35 -10.86
N GLN A 88 2.26 -11.96 -9.59
CA GLN A 88 2.53 -12.89 -8.49
C GLN A 88 1.35 -13.84 -8.26
N ALA A 89 0.11 -13.32 -8.31
CA ALA A 89 -1.07 -14.16 -8.19
C ALA A 89 -1.15 -15.20 -9.32
N VAL A 90 -0.89 -14.79 -10.57
CA VAL A 90 -0.83 -15.71 -11.72
C VAL A 90 0.28 -16.74 -11.57
N SER A 91 1.44 -16.38 -10.99
CA SER A 91 2.54 -17.36 -10.79
C SER A 91 2.31 -18.36 -9.67
N LEU A 92 1.35 -18.09 -8.78
CA LEU A 92 0.99 -18.94 -7.64
C LEU A 92 -0.26 -19.79 -7.91
N ALA A 93 -0.97 -19.52 -9.01
CA ALA A 93 -2.13 -20.26 -9.50
C ALA A 93 -1.70 -21.37 -10.45
#